data_AF-X1FVT4-F1
#
_entry.id   AF-X1FVT4-F1
#
_cell.length_a   1.000
_cell.length_b   1.000
_cell.length_c   1.000
_cell.angle_alpha   90.00
_cell.angle_beta   90.00
_cell.angle_gamma   90.00
#
_symmetry.space_group_name_H-M   'P 1'
#
loop_
_entity.id
_entity.type
_entity.pdbx_description
1 polymer ?
#
loop_
_entity_poly.entity_id
_entity_poly.type
_entity_poly.pdbx_seq_one_letter_code
_entity_poly.pdbx_strand_id
1 'polypeptide(L)'
;LEKEKEEGFTPIFCLNLDMVGEHPVHVGYPFTFNQSSISTPSYLNDIVAEVIEHVKDNPAAIEQGGWQFPWNYRIVPYSGGSDHILFNDEPFRIPSVMFGHPDTFHHTNLDTIEKVDQTTLKRVGITTLATTIIGSSLGKYSNFIVKAYLVGYQKRKAKLINMVSTEVEKTEEFHENEKLIHKYIIVEIIKKFVENEKKSIEVMQKQFQFSDRRTIDFLNNDLKLLVGNIQENFSVAFDQDIETEHKGYISTDTKKEMERTN
;
A
#
# COMPACT_ATOMS: atom_id res chain seq x y z
N LEU A 1 -6.76 6.44 33.31
CA LEU A 1 -7.72 6.04 32.26
C LEU A 1 -7.66 4.53 32.16
N GLU A 2 -8.52 3.84 32.92
CA GLU A 2 -8.74 2.42 32.69
C GLU A 2 -9.40 2.30 31.31
N LYS A 3 -8.70 1.67 30.36
CA LYS A 3 -9.28 1.38 29.04
C LYS A 3 -10.26 0.24 29.23
N GLU A 4 -11.55 0.54 29.20
CA GLU A 4 -12.57 -0.49 28.99
C GLU A 4 -12.27 -1.18 27.66
N LYS A 5 -11.80 -2.43 27.73
CA LYS A 5 -11.76 -3.30 26.56
C LYS A 5 -13.18 -3.82 26.39
N GLU A 6 -13.92 -3.27 25.43
CA GLU A 6 -15.14 -3.91 24.96
C GLU A 6 -14.77 -5.28 24.39
N GLU A 7 -15.31 -6.35 24.97
CA GLU A 7 -15.16 -7.70 24.43
C GLU A 7 -15.71 -7.75 23.00
N GLY A 8 -14.87 -8.21 22.06
CA GLY A 8 -15.25 -8.34 20.66
C GLY A 8 -14.97 -7.12 19.77
N PHE A 9 -14.43 -6.01 20.30
CA PHE A 9 -14.01 -4.88 19.45
C PHE A 9 -12.85 -5.28 18.53
N THR A 10 -13.11 -5.31 17.22
CA THR A 10 -12.09 -5.57 16.19
C THR A 10 -11.96 -4.32 15.31
N PRO A 11 -10.87 -3.54 15.45
CA PRO A 11 -10.60 -2.41 14.56
C PRO A 11 -10.50 -2.87 13.11
N ILE A 12 -11.12 -2.12 12.21
CA ILE A 12 -11.14 -2.43 10.77
C ILE A 12 -9.90 -1.86 10.08
N PHE A 13 -9.59 -0.60 10.39
CA PHE A 13 -8.41 0.12 9.92
C PHE A 13 -8.12 1.33 10.81
N CYS A 14 -6.95 1.93 10.64
CA CYS A 14 -6.56 3.21 11.21
C CYS A 14 -6.36 4.26 10.10
N LEU A 15 -6.96 5.44 10.29
CA LEU A 15 -6.66 6.64 9.53
C LEU A 15 -5.90 7.58 10.46
N ASN A 16 -4.58 7.72 10.26
CA ASN A 16 -3.77 8.65 11.03
C ASN A 16 -3.69 10.00 10.29
N LEU A 17 -3.96 11.10 11.01
CA LEU A 17 -3.95 12.45 10.47
C LEU A 17 -2.90 13.24 11.23
N ASP A 18 -1.81 13.58 10.55
CA ASP A 18 -0.67 14.26 11.14
C ASP A 18 -0.12 15.24 10.12
N MET A 19 -0.13 16.54 10.43
CA MET A 19 0.22 17.62 9.50
C MET A 19 -0.69 17.64 8.25
N VAL A 20 -1.97 17.95 8.43
CA VAL A 20 -3.01 17.86 7.39
C VAL A 20 -3.54 19.22 6.92
N GLY A 21 -2.89 20.31 7.30
CA GLY A 21 -3.40 21.67 7.15
C GLY A 21 -2.53 22.57 6.30
N GLU A 22 -1.37 22.13 5.84
CA GLU A 22 -0.29 22.96 5.33
C GLU A 22 -0.72 23.73 4.08
N HIS A 23 -0.41 25.02 4.07
CA HIS A 23 -0.84 25.93 3.02
C HIS A 23 0.01 25.73 1.75
N PRO A 24 -0.59 25.44 0.59
CA PRO A 24 0.15 25.07 -0.63
C PRO A 24 1.18 26.09 -1.11
N VAL A 25 0.96 27.38 -0.87
CA VAL A 25 1.94 28.45 -1.21
C VAL A 25 2.96 28.70 -0.12
N HIS A 26 2.54 28.71 1.15
CA HIS A 26 3.42 29.15 2.23
C HIS A 26 4.37 28.04 2.67
N VAL A 27 3.91 26.79 2.64
CA VAL A 27 4.71 25.58 2.93
C VAL A 27 5.31 25.01 1.65
N GLY A 28 4.54 24.97 0.55
CA GLY A 28 5.06 24.61 -0.78
C GLY A 28 5.10 23.12 -1.11
N TYR A 29 4.87 22.24 -0.14
CA TYR A 29 4.88 20.78 -0.34
C TYR A 29 3.49 20.23 -0.61
N PRO A 30 3.37 19.12 -1.38
CA PRO A 30 2.09 18.47 -1.63
C PRO A 30 1.59 17.73 -0.39
N PHE A 31 0.26 17.57 -0.30
CA PHE A 31 -0.35 16.60 0.59
C PHE A 31 0.14 15.19 0.26
N THR A 32 0.48 14.40 1.26
CA THR A 32 0.93 13.02 1.11
C THR A 32 -0.09 12.07 1.74
N PHE A 33 -0.55 11.11 0.93
CA PHE A 33 -1.24 9.93 1.39
C PHE A 33 -0.24 8.77 1.43
N ASN A 34 0.21 8.42 2.61
CA ASN A 34 1.08 7.28 2.87
C ASN A 34 0.23 6.02 2.98
N GLN A 35 0.44 5.11 2.03
CA GLN A 35 -0.28 3.86 1.96
C GLN A 35 0.05 2.94 3.15
N SER A 36 -0.86 2.02 3.45
CA SER A 36 -0.63 0.97 4.44
C SER A 36 0.49 0.02 4.03
N SER A 37 1.10 -0.63 5.03
CA SER A 37 2.15 -1.61 4.78
C SER A 37 1.60 -2.80 3.98
N ILE A 38 2.45 -3.36 3.12
CA ILE A 38 2.18 -4.62 2.42
C ILE A 38 2.03 -5.81 3.40
N SER A 39 2.46 -5.68 4.65
CA SER A 39 2.26 -6.70 5.70
C SER A 39 0.83 -6.77 6.24
N THR A 40 0.00 -5.75 5.96
CA THR A 40 -1.42 -5.65 6.31
C THR A 40 -2.28 -5.48 5.04
N PRO A 41 -2.45 -6.54 4.22
CA PRO A 41 -3.23 -6.46 2.99
C PRO A 41 -4.66 -5.96 3.25
N SER A 42 -5.08 -4.93 2.52
CA SER A 42 -6.39 -4.30 2.70
C SER A 42 -6.81 -3.53 1.46
N TYR A 43 -8.12 -3.34 1.32
CA TYR A 43 -8.75 -2.47 0.31
C TYR A 43 -8.66 -0.97 0.68
N LEU A 44 -8.18 -0.64 1.87
CA LEU A 44 -8.16 0.72 2.42
C LEU A 44 -7.44 1.73 1.51
N ASN A 45 -6.28 1.34 0.98
CA ASN A 45 -5.48 2.18 0.10
C ASN A 45 -6.28 2.64 -1.13
N ASP A 46 -7.11 1.73 -1.64
CA ASP A 46 -7.86 1.94 -2.87
C ASP A 46 -9.09 2.82 -2.65
N ILE A 47 -9.77 2.66 -1.51
CA ILE A 47 -10.86 3.57 -1.12
C ILE A 47 -10.33 4.99 -0.95
N VAL A 48 -9.25 5.17 -0.17
CA VAL A 48 -8.71 6.51 0.08
C VAL A 48 -8.29 7.18 -1.23
N ALA A 49 -7.59 6.44 -2.10
CA ALA A 49 -7.20 6.94 -3.42
C ALA A 49 -8.41 7.38 -4.25
N GLU A 50 -9.46 6.56 -4.34
CA GLU A 50 -10.67 6.91 -5.10
C GLU A 50 -11.41 8.11 -4.49
N VAL A 51 -11.48 8.20 -3.16
CA VAL A 51 -12.10 9.35 -2.47
C VAL A 51 -11.31 10.63 -2.74
N ILE A 52 -9.97 10.61 -2.70
CA ILE A 52 -9.13 11.76 -3.06
C ILE A 52 -9.43 12.22 -4.49
N GLU A 53 -9.57 11.30 -5.45
CA GLU A 53 -9.91 11.64 -6.84
C GLU A 53 -11.29 12.31 -6.95
N HIS A 54 -12.25 11.95 -6.10
CA HIS A 54 -13.55 12.61 -6.04
C HIS A 54 -13.53 13.98 -5.35
N VAL A 55 -12.56 14.22 -4.46
CA VAL A 55 -12.46 15.45 -3.65
C VAL A 55 -11.57 16.50 -4.32
N LYS A 56 -10.49 16.10 -4.99
CA LYS A 56 -9.39 16.99 -5.42
C LYS A 56 -9.83 18.22 -6.22
N ASP A 57 -10.85 18.07 -7.06
CA ASP A 57 -11.35 19.10 -7.99
C ASP A 57 -12.82 19.45 -7.72
N ASN A 58 -13.38 18.99 -6.60
CA ASN A 58 -14.78 19.24 -6.29
C ASN A 58 -14.96 20.67 -5.75
N PRO A 59 -15.75 21.53 -6.42
CA PRO A 59 -15.97 22.91 -5.96
C PRO A 59 -16.57 23.00 -4.55
N ALA A 60 -17.35 21.99 -4.13
CA ALA A 60 -17.93 21.95 -2.78
C ALA A 60 -16.87 21.70 -1.69
N ALA A 61 -15.70 21.20 -2.05
CA ALA A 61 -14.58 20.98 -1.13
C ALA A 61 -13.65 22.20 -1.03
N ILE A 62 -13.94 23.29 -1.76
CA ILE A 62 -13.15 24.53 -1.73
C ILE A 62 -13.80 25.51 -0.75
N GLU A 63 -13.00 26.08 0.14
CA GLU A 63 -13.42 27.15 1.06
C GLU A 63 -13.12 28.52 0.45
N GLN A 64 -13.95 29.52 0.76
CA GLN A 64 -13.83 30.87 0.17
C GLN A 64 -12.46 31.50 0.43
N GLY A 65 -11.89 31.30 1.63
CA GLY A 65 -10.61 31.87 2.03
C GLY A 65 -9.41 30.94 1.80
N GLY A 66 -9.60 29.76 1.22
CA GLY A 66 -8.54 28.77 1.08
C GLY A 66 -7.96 28.68 -0.33
N TRP A 67 -7.17 27.64 -0.56
CA TRP A 67 -6.57 27.34 -1.85
C TRP A 67 -7.63 27.03 -2.91
N GLN A 68 -7.69 27.86 -3.96
CA GLN A 68 -8.73 27.79 -5.01
C GLN A 68 -8.40 26.86 -6.18
N PHE A 69 -7.20 26.28 -6.21
CA PHE A 69 -6.71 25.49 -7.35
C PHE A 69 -6.81 23.98 -7.08
N PRO A 70 -6.57 23.13 -8.10
CA PRO A 70 -6.54 21.68 -7.93
C PRO A 70 -5.68 21.26 -6.74
N TRP A 71 -6.13 20.21 -6.06
CA TRP A 71 -5.42 19.71 -4.89
C TRP A 71 -4.09 19.07 -5.32
N ASN A 72 -2.98 19.62 -4.84
CA ASN A 72 -1.66 19.06 -5.06
C ASN A 72 -1.38 17.95 -4.04
N TYR A 73 -1.55 16.69 -4.44
CA TYR A 73 -1.33 15.53 -3.58
C TYR A 73 -0.40 14.47 -4.20
N ARG A 74 0.15 13.59 -3.38
CA ARG A 74 0.93 12.41 -3.78
C ARG A 74 0.45 11.19 -3.00
N ILE A 75 0.20 10.10 -3.73
CA ILE A 75 0.02 8.78 -3.12
C ILE A 75 1.40 8.12 -3.10
N VAL A 76 1.90 7.85 -1.91
CA VAL A 76 3.26 7.34 -1.71
C VAL A 76 3.21 5.97 -1.03
N PRO A 77 4.24 5.11 -1.25
CA PRO A 77 4.36 3.87 -0.51
C PRO A 77 4.36 4.09 1.00
N TYR A 78 4.17 3.01 1.75
CA TYR A 78 4.27 3.05 3.20
C TYR A 78 5.59 3.67 3.65
N SER A 79 5.48 4.63 4.56
CA SER A 79 6.57 5.21 5.34
C SER A 79 6.13 5.27 6.80
N GLY A 80 7.07 5.09 7.72
CA GLY A 80 6.85 5.36 9.14
C GLY A 80 6.86 6.86 9.44
N GLY A 81 7.00 7.20 10.72
CA GLY A 81 7.18 8.58 11.18
C GLY A 81 5.97 9.20 11.90
N SER A 82 4.93 8.41 12.18
CA SER A 82 3.77 8.85 12.98
C SER A 82 3.06 7.64 13.61
N ASP A 83 1.95 7.85 14.31
CA ASP A 83 1.30 6.85 15.18
C ASP A 83 0.72 5.63 14.43
N HIS A 84 0.50 5.72 13.12
CA HIS A 84 0.00 4.59 12.30
C HIS A 84 0.93 3.36 12.36
N ILE A 85 2.21 3.53 12.69
CA ILE A 85 3.15 2.42 12.86
C ILE A 85 2.72 1.46 13.98
N LEU A 86 2.15 1.99 15.07
CA LEU A 86 1.81 1.22 16.26
C LEU A 86 0.65 0.24 16.00
N PHE A 87 -0.19 0.56 15.03
CA PHE A 87 -1.34 -0.25 14.64
C PHE A 87 -0.97 -1.30 13.59
N ASN A 88 0.02 -1.00 12.76
CA ASN A 88 0.43 -1.83 11.64
C ASN A 88 1.18 -3.10 12.05
N ASP A 89 1.97 -3.01 13.13
CA ASP A 89 2.85 -4.09 13.57
C ASP A 89 2.15 -5.12 14.47
N GLU A 90 2.81 -6.26 14.71
CA GLU A 90 2.35 -7.25 15.68
C GLU A 90 2.34 -6.64 17.10
N PRO A 91 1.33 -6.95 17.92
CA PRO A 91 0.28 -7.97 17.74
C PRO A 91 -0.98 -7.49 17.02
N PHE A 92 -1.08 -6.22 16.63
CA PHE A 92 -2.35 -5.62 16.17
C PHE A 92 -2.65 -5.91 14.70
N ARG A 93 -1.65 -5.76 13.81
CA ARG A 93 -1.79 -6.02 12.36
C ARG A 93 -3.01 -5.34 11.72
N ILE A 94 -3.33 -4.12 12.16
CA ILE A 94 -4.44 -3.32 11.67
C ILE A 94 -3.95 -2.52 10.44
N PRO A 95 -4.63 -2.61 9.29
CA PRO A 95 -4.31 -1.79 8.13
C PRO A 95 -4.36 -0.30 8.49
N SER A 96 -3.24 0.39 8.36
CA SER A 96 -3.07 1.75 8.87
C SER A 96 -2.42 2.65 7.84
N VAL A 97 -3.01 3.81 7.59
CA VAL A 97 -2.52 4.81 6.63
C VAL A 97 -2.24 6.13 7.33
N MET A 98 -1.42 6.98 6.71
CA MET A 98 -1.15 8.32 7.22
C MET A 98 -1.43 9.39 6.17
N PHE A 99 -2.17 10.41 6.59
CA PHE A 99 -2.46 11.62 5.85
C PHE A 99 -1.54 12.69 6.42
N GLY A 100 -0.76 13.37 5.58
CA GLY A 100 0.13 14.41 6.08
C GLY A 100 0.71 15.34 5.02
N HIS A 101 1.69 16.14 5.42
CA HIS A 101 2.51 16.98 4.56
C HIS A 101 3.96 16.97 5.07
N PRO A 102 4.94 17.11 4.18
CA PRO A 102 6.22 17.68 4.56
C PRO A 102 6.05 19.15 4.91
N ASP A 103 6.70 19.63 5.97
CA ASP A 103 6.74 21.04 6.33
C ASP A 103 8.15 21.44 6.82
N THR A 104 8.66 22.54 6.28
CA THR A 104 9.93 23.15 6.68
C THR A 104 9.84 23.95 7.97
N PHE A 105 8.63 24.36 8.37
CA PHE A 105 8.37 25.07 9.62
C PHE A 105 8.08 24.13 10.80
N HIS A 106 7.93 22.82 10.55
CA HIS A 106 7.70 21.81 11.58
C HIS A 106 8.75 21.89 12.70
N HIS A 107 8.29 21.80 13.96
CA HIS A 107 9.13 21.96 15.16
C HIS A 107 9.86 23.30 15.29
N THR A 108 9.34 24.36 14.64
CA THR A 108 9.84 25.73 14.81
C THR A 108 8.74 26.64 15.34
N ASN A 109 9.10 27.83 15.80
CA ASN A 109 8.15 28.86 16.18
C ASN A 109 7.41 29.49 14.99
N LEU A 110 7.68 29.05 13.76
CA LEU A 110 7.01 29.49 12.53
C LEU A 110 5.88 28.55 12.11
N ASP A 111 5.73 27.40 12.77
CA ASP A 111 4.55 26.54 12.65
C ASP A 111 3.36 27.25 13.32
N THR A 112 2.63 28.01 12.50
CA THR A 112 1.66 29.02 12.93
C THR A 112 0.42 28.93 12.04
N ILE A 113 -0.71 29.47 12.51
CA ILE A 113 -2.00 29.35 11.81
C ILE A 113 -1.98 29.97 10.41
N GLU A 114 -1.08 30.94 10.17
CA GLU A 114 -0.83 31.57 8.87
C GLU A 114 -0.24 30.60 7.84
N LYS A 115 0.28 29.44 8.29
CA LYS A 115 0.76 28.34 7.44
C LYS A 115 -0.30 27.29 7.18
N VAL A 116 -1.52 27.49 7.67
CA VAL A 116 -2.64 26.53 7.53
C VAL A 116 -3.65 27.02 6.48
N ASP A 117 -4.09 26.13 5.60
CA ASP A 117 -5.10 26.37 4.57
C ASP A 117 -6.42 25.66 4.88
N GLN A 118 -7.51 26.44 4.85
CA GLN A 118 -8.86 25.97 5.16
C GLN A 118 -9.38 24.98 4.09
N THR A 119 -9.03 25.17 2.82
CA THR A 119 -9.43 24.25 1.75
C THR A 119 -8.73 22.90 1.91
N THR A 120 -7.42 22.89 2.20
CA THR A 120 -6.67 21.67 2.50
C THR A 120 -7.29 20.92 3.67
N LEU A 121 -7.55 21.60 4.80
CA LEU A 121 -8.22 20.99 5.96
C LEU A 121 -9.59 20.38 5.60
N LYS A 122 -10.40 21.10 4.82
CA LYS A 122 -11.71 20.60 4.38
C LYS A 122 -11.59 19.37 3.48
N ARG A 123 -10.66 19.38 2.52
CA ARG A 123 -10.42 18.24 1.62
C ARG A 123 -9.97 17.00 2.39
N VAL A 124 -9.03 17.15 3.32
CA VAL A 124 -8.59 16.05 4.20
C VAL A 124 -9.73 15.58 5.10
N GLY A 125 -10.50 16.49 5.70
CA GLY A 125 -11.67 16.16 6.53
C GLY A 125 -12.74 15.37 5.78
N ILE A 126 -13.12 15.82 4.57
CA ILE A 126 -14.08 15.11 3.71
C ILE A 126 -13.53 13.74 3.33
N THR A 127 -12.25 13.66 2.94
CA THR A 127 -11.61 12.40 2.54
C THR A 127 -11.62 11.39 3.69
N THR A 128 -11.28 11.83 4.89
CA THR A 128 -11.27 11.01 6.12
C THR A 128 -12.67 10.54 6.48
N LEU A 129 -13.66 11.44 6.50
CA LEU A 129 -15.04 11.12 6.83
C LEU A 129 -15.66 10.16 5.82
N ALA A 130 -15.51 10.44 4.52
CA ALA A 130 -16.04 9.59 3.47
C ALA A 130 -15.41 8.19 3.50
N THR A 131 -14.08 8.10 3.67
CA THR A 131 -13.38 6.81 3.84
C THR A 131 -13.92 6.04 5.04
N THR A 132 -14.09 6.72 6.17
CA THR A 132 -14.62 6.10 7.40
C THR A 132 -16.03 5.56 7.16
N ILE A 133 -16.93 6.35 6.59
CA ILE A 133 -18.31 5.93 6.30
C ILE A 133 -18.33 4.75 5.33
N ILE A 134 -17.59 4.83 4.22
CA ILE A 134 -17.54 3.80 3.19
C ILE A 134 -17.01 2.48 3.78
N GLY A 135 -15.87 2.55 4.48
CA GLY A 135 -15.17 1.38 5.01
C GLY A 135 -15.82 0.75 6.25
N SER A 136 -16.65 1.49 7.00
CA SER A 136 -17.35 0.97 8.18
C SER A 136 -18.81 0.56 7.94
N SER A 137 -19.41 0.97 6.82
CA SER A 137 -20.80 0.60 6.52
C SER A 137 -20.90 -0.84 6.03
N LEU A 138 -21.65 -1.69 6.75
CA LEU A 138 -21.90 -3.10 6.44
C LEU A 138 -22.60 -3.28 5.08
N GLY A 139 -21.83 -3.30 3.99
CA GLY A 139 -22.27 -3.65 2.64
C GLY A 139 -22.89 -2.51 1.81
N LYS A 140 -23.28 -1.38 2.41
CA LYS A 140 -23.93 -0.25 1.72
C LYS A 140 -23.12 0.29 0.53
N TYR A 141 -21.80 0.33 0.67
CA TYR A 141 -20.89 0.87 -0.35
C TYR A 141 -20.07 -0.22 -1.06
N SER A 142 -20.49 -1.48 -0.96
CA SER A 142 -19.75 -2.64 -1.48
C SER A 142 -19.34 -2.50 -2.96
N ASN A 143 -20.25 -2.03 -3.83
CA ASN A 143 -19.94 -1.79 -5.25
C ASN A 143 -18.86 -0.70 -5.44
N PHE A 144 -18.89 0.37 -4.64
CA PHE A 144 -17.87 1.42 -4.69
C PHE A 144 -16.50 0.86 -4.30
N ILE A 145 -16.45 0.09 -3.20
CA ILE A 145 -15.22 -0.51 -2.69
C ILE A 145 -14.60 -1.46 -3.72
N VAL A 146 -15.40 -2.34 -4.31
CA VAL A 146 -14.94 -3.30 -5.32
C VAL A 146 -14.42 -2.59 -6.57
N LYS A 147 -15.09 -1.51 -7.01
CA LYS A 147 -14.63 -0.71 -8.15
C LYS A 147 -13.31 0.02 -7.84
N ALA A 148 -13.22 0.67 -6.69
CA ALA A 148 -11.99 1.33 -6.24
C ALA A 148 -10.83 0.33 -6.17
N TYR A 149 -11.07 -0.84 -5.58
CA TYR A 149 -10.10 -1.92 -5.51
C TYR A 149 -9.66 -2.41 -6.90
N LEU A 150 -10.59 -2.62 -7.83
CA LEU A 150 -10.27 -3.02 -9.20
C LEU A 150 -9.35 -1.99 -9.89
N VAL A 151 -9.66 -0.70 -9.77
CA VAL A 151 -8.82 0.37 -10.35
C VAL A 151 -7.43 0.35 -9.74
N GLY A 152 -7.33 0.25 -8.42
CA GLY A 152 -6.06 0.15 -7.70
C GLY A 152 -5.25 -1.09 -8.07
N TYR A 153 -5.89 -2.24 -8.12
CA TYR A 153 -5.31 -3.51 -8.56
C TYR A 153 -4.71 -3.40 -9.96
N GLN A 154 -5.42 -2.83 -10.93
CA GLN A 154 -4.90 -2.67 -12.29
C GLN A 154 -3.66 -1.77 -12.32
N LYS A 155 -3.65 -0.67 -11.55
CA LYS A 155 -2.48 0.21 -11.42
C LYS A 155 -1.28 -0.54 -10.81
N ARG A 156 -1.49 -1.32 -9.74
CA ARG A 156 -0.43 -2.10 -9.10
C ARG A 156 0.09 -3.23 -10.00
N LYS A 157 -0.81 -3.96 -10.67
CA LYS A 157 -0.47 -5.00 -11.64
C LYS A 157 0.38 -4.44 -12.79
N ALA A 158 0.00 -3.29 -13.35
CA ALA A 158 0.78 -2.66 -14.41
C ALA A 158 2.20 -2.28 -13.94
N LYS A 159 2.34 -1.73 -12.72
CA LYS A 159 3.65 -1.44 -12.12
C LYS A 159 4.48 -2.70 -11.92
N LEU A 160 3.87 -3.78 -11.43
CA LEU A 160 4.53 -5.07 -11.29
C LEU A 160 5.04 -5.59 -12.63
N ILE A 161 4.18 -5.64 -13.66
CA ILE A 161 4.55 -6.11 -14.99
C ILE A 161 5.72 -5.28 -15.54
N ASN A 162 5.64 -3.95 -15.44
CA ASN A 162 6.72 -3.08 -15.90
C ASN A 162 8.04 -3.37 -15.16
N MET A 163 8.00 -3.51 -13.83
CA MET A 163 9.19 -3.87 -13.04
C MET A 163 9.74 -5.24 -13.47
N VAL A 164 8.88 -6.25 -13.58
CA VAL A 164 9.29 -7.60 -14.01
C VAL A 164 9.91 -7.57 -15.40
N SER A 165 9.30 -6.87 -16.36
CA SER A 165 9.85 -6.72 -17.71
C SER A 165 11.24 -6.09 -17.69
N THR A 166 11.41 -4.99 -16.97
CA THR A 166 12.72 -4.33 -16.83
C THR A 166 13.76 -5.22 -16.15
N GLU A 167 13.39 -5.97 -15.12
CA GLU A 167 14.31 -6.88 -14.44
C GLU A 167 14.66 -8.10 -15.30
N VAL A 168 13.72 -8.63 -16.09
CA VAL A 168 13.99 -9.71 -17.06
C VAL A 168 14.97 -9.27 -18.14
N GLU A 169 14.80 -8.08 -18.71
CA GLU A 169 15.72 -7.54 -19.73
C GLU A 169 17.16 -7.47 -19.20
N LYS A 170 17.35 -7.03 -17.95
CA LYS A 170 18.68 -7.00 -17.32
C LYS A 170 19.33 -8.37 -17.19
N THR A 171 18.54 -9.45 -17.10
CA THR A 171 19.11 -10.80 -16.98
C THR A 171 19.90 -11.23 -18.20
N GLU A 172 19.72 -10.61 -19.36
CA GLU A 172 20.49 -10.94 -20.57
C GLU A 172 21.98 -10.67 -20.41
N GLU A 173 22.34 -9.71 -19.56
CA GLU A 173 23.73 -9.28 -19.30
C GLU A 173 24.44 -10.14 -18.24
N PHE A 174 23.71 -10.99 -17.51
CA PHE A 174 24.25 -11.74 -16.37
C PHE A 174 24.93 -13.06 -16.77
N HIS A 175 25.79 -13.58 -15.89
CA HIS A 175 26.28 -14.95 -16.02
C HIS A 175 25.17 -15.97 -15.66
N GLU A 176 25.26 -17.22 -16.16
CA GLU A 176 24.17 -18.21 -16.02
C GLU A 176 23.68 -18.46 -14.58
N ASN A 177 24.60 -18.52 -13.61
CA ASN A 177 24.21 -18.71 -12.20
C ASN A 177 23.47 -17.47 -11.64
N GLU A 178 23.88 -16.27 -12.02
CA GLU A 178 23.24 -15.01 -11.61
C GLU A 178 21.86 -14.85 -12.26
N LYS A 179 21.71 -15.27 -13.53
CA LYS A 179 20.42 -15.33 -14.22
C LYS A 179 19.41 -16.18 -13.44
N LEU A 180 19.84 -17.35 -12.97
CA LEU A 180 18.96 -18.27 -12.25
C LEU A 180 18.48 -17.66 -10.93
N ILE A 181 19.39 -17.11 -10.14
CA ILE A 181 19.07 -16.43 -8.86
C ILE A 181 18.12 -15.26 -9.11
N HIS A 182 18.40 -14.44 -10.12
CA HIS A 182 17.60 -13.27 -10.41
C HIS A 182 16.19 -13.64 -10.89
N LYS A 183 16.05 -14.65 -11.77
CA LYS A 183 14.75 -15.19 -12.17
C LYS A 183 13.96 -15.74 -10.99
N TYR A 184 14.63 -16.43 -10.06
CA TYR A 184 13.98 -16.92 -8.84
C TYR A 184 13.40 -15.76 -8.00
N ILE A 185 14.18 -14.69 -7.78
CA ILE A 185 13.73 -13.50 -7.05
C ILE A 185 12.50 -12.87 -7.72
N ILE A 186 12.53 -12.71 -9.06
CA ILE A 186 11.39 -12.19 -9.83
C ILE A 186 10.14 -13.04 -9.57
N VAL A 187 10.25 -14.36 -9.68
CA VAL A 187 9.13 -15.29 -9.44
C VAL A 187 8.59 -15.14 -8.01
N GLU A 188 9.45 -15.06 -7.00
CA GLU A 188 9.03 -14.88 -5.61
C GLU A 188 8.33 -13.54 -5.36
N ILE A 189 8.81 -12.44 -5.97
CA ILE A 189 8.14 -11.14 -5.90
C ILE A 189 6.72 -11.24 -6.46
N ILE A 190 6.54 -11.89 -7.61
CA ILE A 190 5.21 -11.99 -8.20
C ILE A 190 4.30 -12.91 -7.38
N LYS A 191 4.81 -14.03 -6.87
CA LYS A 191 4.05 -14.89 -5.94
C LYS A 191 3.58 -14.08 -4.73
N LYS A 192 4.46 -13.26 -4.15
CA LYS A 192 4.12 -12.44 -2.99
C LYS A 192 3.08 -11.38 -3.31
N PHE A 193 3.17 -10.77 -4.49
CA PHE A 193 2.14 -9.87 -5.01
C PHE A 193 0.78 -10.58 -5.09
N VAL A 194 0.72 -11.76 -5.72
CA VAL A 194 -0.54 -12.52 -5.84
C VAL A 194 -1.10 -12.92 -4.48
N GLU A 195 -0.26 -13.38 -3.56
CA GLU A 195 -0.66 -13.70 -2.19
C GLU A 195 -1.27 -12.49 -1.47
N ASN A 196 -0.63 -11.31 -1.62
CA ASN A 196 -1.09 -10.07 -1.03
C ASN A 196 -2.46 -9.65 -1.57
N GLU A 197 -2.66 -9.67 -2.91
CA GLU A 197 -3.94 -9.32 -3.52
C GLU A 197 -5.05 -10.31 -3.13
N LYS A 198 -4.76 -11.62 -3.05
CA LYS A 198 -5.73 -12.61 -2.56
C LYS A 198 -6.17 -12.32 -1.14
N LYS A 199 -5.23 -12.03 -0.23
CA LYS A 199 -5.56 -11.67 1.15
C LYS A 199 -6.42 -10.42 1.25
N SER A 200 -6.11 -9.38 0.45
CA SER A 200 -6.92 -8.17 0.39
C SER A 200 -8.36 -8.46 -0.08
N ILE A 201 -8.54 -9.30 -1.11
CA ILE A 201 -9.86 -9.75 -1.58
C ILE A 201 -10.59 -10.52 -0.48
N GLU A 202 -9.91 -11.45 0.21
CA GLU A 202 -10.50 -12.22 1.33
C GLU A 202 -10.96 -11.31 2.48
N VAL A 203 -10.17 -10.31 2.85
CA VAL A 203 -10.55 -9.30 3.86
C VAL A 203 -11.82 -8.57 3.42
N MET A 204 -11.87 -8.14 2.16
CA MET A 204 -13.06 -7.51 1.58
C MET A 204 -14.30 -8.42 1.64
N GLN A 205 -14.14 -9.71 1.29
CA GLN A 205 -15.23 -10.71 1.29
C GLN A 205 -15.71 -11.08 2.70
N LYS A 206 -14.83 -11.07 3.69
CA LYS A 206 -15.21 -11.27 5.10
C LYS A 206 -16.02 -10.11 5.64
N GLN A 207 -15.66 -8.88 5.23
CA GLN A 207 -16.26 -7.68 5.78
C GLN A 207 -17.55 -7.25 5.07
N PHE A 208 -17.67 -7.51 3.77
CA PHE A 208 -18.81 -7.05 2.98
C PHE A 208 -19.53 -8.22 2.30
N GLN A 209 -20.85 -8.24 2.43
CA GLN A 209 -21.70 -9.10 1.60
C GLN A 209 -21.87 -8.45 0.23
N PHE A 210 -21.14 -8.94 -0.77
CA PHE A 210 -21.26 -8.45 -2.15
C PHE A 210 -22.49 -9.02 -2.84
N SER A 211 -23.36 -8.14 -3.34
CA SER A 211 -24.49 -8.53 -4.18
C SER A 211 -24.06 -8.93 -5.60
N ASP A 212 -22.94 -8.39 -6.11
CA ASP A 212 -22.37 -8.72 -7.42
C ASP A 212 -21.01 -9.39 -7.27
N ARG A 213 -20.95 -10.69 -7.57
CA ARG A 213 -19.71 -11.49 -7.49
C ARG A 213 -18.85 -11.40 -8.75
N ARG A 214 -19.37 -10.88 -9.87
CA ARG A 214 -18.69 -10.93 -11.17
C ARG A 214 -17.33 -10.26 -11.15
N THR A 215 -17.21 -9.11 -10.48
CA THR A 215 -15.92 -8.40 -10.40
C THR A 215 -14.92 -9.13 -9.51
N ILE A 216 -15.37 -9.77 -8.44
CA ILE A 216 -14.51 -10.58 -7.57
C ILE A 216 -14.04 -11.83 -8.32
N ASP A 217 -14.92 -12.48 -9.06
CA ASP A 217 -14.58 -13.64 -9.90
C ASP A 217 -13.58 -13.25 -10.98
N PHE A 218 -13.76 -12.08 -11.62
CA PHE A 218 -12.80 -11.51 -12.55
C PHE A 218 -11.43 -11.32 -11.92
N LEU A 219 -11.35 -10.66 -10.75
CA LEU A 219 -10.08 -10.44 -10.03
C LEU A 219 -9.38 -11.76 -9.69
N ASN A 220 -10.12 -12.73 -9.17
CA ASN A 220 -9.59 -14.04 -8.83
C ASN A 220 -9.08 -14.80 -10.05
N ASN A 221 -9.79 -14.72 -11.18
CA ASN A 221 -9.36 -15.35 -12.43
C ASN A 221 -8.12 -14.66 -13.01
N ASP A 222 -8.06 -13.33 -12.97
CA ASP A 222 -6.90 -12.57 -13.46
C ASP A 222 -5.63 -12.88 -12.63
N LEU A 223 -5.76 -13.00 -11.29
CA LEU A 223 -4.68 -13.45 -10.42
C LEU A 223 -4.22 -14.89 -10.72
N LYS A 224 -5.15 -15.81 -11.04
CA LYS A 224 -4.81 -17.19 -11.43
C LYS A 224 -4.04 -17.21 -12.76
N LEU A 225 -4.49 -16.43 -13.74
CA LEU A 225 -3.80 -16.31 -15.03
C LEU A 225 -2.40 -15.74 -14.87
N LEU A 226 -2.22 -14.74 -14.00
CA LEU A 226 -0.90 -14.19 -13.71
C LEU A 226 0.06 -15.28 -13.19
N VAL A 227 -0.39 -16.12 -12.25
CA VAL A 227 0.41 -17.26 -11.74
C VAL A 227 0.72 -18.27 -12.83
N GLY A 228 -0.28 -18.68 -13.62
CA GLY A 228 -0.10 -19.65 -14.70
C GLY A 228 0.93 -19.20 -15.73
N ASN A 229 0.80 -17.95 -16.20
CA ASN A 229 1.75 -17.36 -17.15
C ASN A 229 3.18 -17.32 -16.61
N ILE A 230 3.38 -17.16 -15.30
CA ILE A 230 4.72 -17.16 -14.71
C ILE A 230 5.31 -18.56 -14.70
N GLN A 231 4.50 -19.55 -14.31
CA GLN A 231 4.94 -20.95 -14.27
C GLN A 231 5.34 -21.44 -15.67
N GLU A 232 4.59 -21.04 -16.70
CA GLU A 232 4.89 -21.36 -18.09
C GLU A 232 6.14 -20.62 -18.62
N ASN A 233 6.23 -19.31 -18.41
CA ASN A 233 7.28 -18.50 -19.05
C ASN A 233 8.63 -18.56 -18.34
N PHE A 234 8.65 -18.75 -17.02
CA PHE A 234 9.91 -18.72 -16.27
C PHE A 234 10.58 -20.09 -16.15
N SER A 235 9.89 -21.19 -16.51
CA SER A 235 10.43 -22.57 -16.50
C SER A 235 11.40 -22.85 -15.34
N VAL A 236 11.16 -22.25 -14.18
CA VAL A 236 11.91 -22.53 -12.97
C VAL A 236 11.27 -23.79 -12.45
N ALA A 237 11.93 -24.93 -12.68
CA ALA A 237 11.53 -26.19 -12.09
C ALA A 237 11.30 -25.96 -10.59
N PHE A 238 10.05 -26.10 -10.16
CA PHE A 238 9.65 -26.11 -8.77
C PHE A 238 10.07 -27.45 -8.15
N ASP A 239 11.36 -27.80 -8.22
CA ASP A 239 11.87 -28.99 -7.56
C ASP A 239 13.01 -28.56 -6.65
N GLN A 240 12.72 -28.66 -5.36
CA GLN A 240 13.51 -28.90 -4.14
C GLN A 240 15.04 -28.65 -4.07
N ASP A 241 15.74 -28.24 -5.12
CA ASP A 241 17.21 -28.26 -5.18
C ASP A 241 17.91 -26.93 -4.82
N ILE A 242 17.17 -25.84 -4.63
CA ILE A 242 17.78 -24.58 -4.14
C ILE A 242 18.11 -24.67 -2.64
N GLU A 243 17.41 -25.51 -1.86
CA GLU A 243 17.80 -25.77 -0.46
C GLU A 243 19.10 -26.56 -0.34
N THR A 244 19.45 -27.37 -1.34
CA THR A 244 20.68 -28.17 -1.39
C THR A 244 21.87 -27.33 -1.88
N GLU A 245 21.69 -26.43 -2.84
CA GLU A 245 22.77 -25.55 -3.32
C GLU A 245 23.10 -24.41 -2.33
N HIS A 246 22.11 -23.83 -1.63
CA HIS A 246 22.39 -22.78 -0.64
C HIS A 246 23.10 -23.29 0.63
N LYS A 247 22.91 -24.56 1.01
CA LYS A 247 23.70 -25.18 2.10
C LYS A 247 25.17 -25.38 1.70
N GLY A 248 25.48 -25.46 0.42
CA GLY A 248 26.86 -25.54 -0.10
C GLY A 248 27.61 -24.22 0.09
N TYR A 249 27.01 -23.11 -0.33
CA TYR A 249 27.64 -21.79 -0.32
C TYR A 249 27.88 -21.23 1.09
N ILE A 250 26.96 -21.45 2.02
CA ILE A 250 27.11 -20.97 3.41
C ILE A 250 28.16 -21.81 4.16
N SER A 251 28.41 -23.07 3.77
CA SER A 251 29.34 -23.92 4.53
C SER A 251 30.83 -23.74 4.17
N THR A 252 31.14 -23.29 2.95
CA THR A 252 32.53 -23.23 2.46
C THR A 252 33.22 -21.90 2.75
N ASP A 253 32.48 -20.78 2.77
CA ASP A 253 33.10 -19.47 3.01
C ASP A 253 33.26 -19.16 4.51
N THR A 254 32.37 -19.63 5.38
CA THR A 254 32.54 -19.42 6.84
C THR A 254 33.66 -20.29 7.42
N LYS A 255 34.01 -21.43 6.80
CA LYS A 255 35.17 -22.24 7.22
C LYS A 255 36.52 -21.62 6.82
N LYS A 256 36.60 -20.95 5.65
CA LYS A 256 37.83 -20.30 5.20
C LYS A 256 38.16 -19.01 5.97
N GLU A 257 37.17 -18.32 6.54
CA GLU A 257 37.42 -17.16 7.40
C GLU A 257 37.83 -17.53 8.83
N MET A 258 37.35 -18.66 9.38
CA MET A 258 37.76 -19.11 10.72
C MET A 258 39.16 -19.73 10.78
N GLU A 259 39.71 -20.24 9.68
CA GLU A 259 41.08 -20.77 9.63
C GLU A 259 42.16 -19.69 9.40
N ARG A 260 41.76 -18.43 9.12
CA ARG A 260 42.69 -17.29 8.98
C ARG A 260 42.87 -16.47 10.26
N THR A 261 42.22 -16.84 11.36
CA THR A 261 42.27 -16.13 12.65
C THR A 261 42.76 -16.99 13.82
N ASN A 262 43.47 -18.10 13.57
CA ASN A 262 44.26 -18.82 14.58
C ASN A 262 45.73 -18.90 14.20
#